data_AF-A0A5S5DSR2-F1
#
_entry.id   AF-A0A5S5DSR2-F1
#
_cell.length_a   1.000
_cell.length_b   1.000
_cell.length_c   1.000
_cell.angle_alpha   90.00
_cell.angle_beta   90.00
_cell.angle_gamma   90.00
#
_symmetry.space_group_name_H-M   'P 1'
#
loop_
_entity.id
_entity.type
_entity.pdbx_description
1 polymer ?
#
loop_
_entity_poly.entity_id
_entity_poly.type
_entity_poly.pdbx_seq_one_letter_code
_entity_poly.pdbx_strand_id
1 'polypeptide(L)'
;MGGLTNNDVFKKLRVAHKLRDTDIIEICALVDFKVTKGELGAFFRNEEHPKYMECGDQILRNFLNGLIIHLRGPMPEKKPQPKK
;
A
#
# COMPACT_ATOMS: atom_id res chain seq x y z
N MET A 1 19.63 -14.67 4.80
CA MET A 1 19.64 -13.21 5.01
C MET A 1 18.21 -12.73 4.88
N GLY A 2 17.55 -12.37 5.98
CA GLY A 2 16.18 -11.86 5.95
C GLY A 2 16.17 -10.43 5.42
N GLY A 3 15.84 -10.26 4.14
CA GLY A 3 15.59 -8.94 3.54
C GLY A 3 14.25 -8.39 3.99
N LEU A 4 14.06 -7.07 3.84
CA LEU A 4 12.80 -6.42 4.12
C LEU A 4 11.73 -6.93 3.15
N THR A 5 10.66 -7.54 3.67
CA THR A 5 9.54 -8.03 2.83
C THR A 5 8.56 -6.89 2.52
N ASN A 6 7.69 -7.10 1.54
CA ASN A 6 6.60 -6.16 1.26
C ASN A 6 5.65 -6.00 2.46
N ASN A 7 5.39 -7.08 3.22
CA ASN A 7 4.62 -7.02 4.46
C ASN A 7 5.29 -6.10 5.48
N ASP A 8 6.62 -6.18 5.61
CA ASP A 8 7.39 -5.31 6.51
C ASP A 8 7.33 -3.86 6.07
N VAL A 9 7.52 -3.56 4.78
CA VAL A 9 7.40 -2.19 4.24
C VAL A 9 6.00 -1.65 4.52
N PHE A 10 4.97 -2.43 4.20
CA PHE A 10 3.58 -2.00 4.36
C PHE A 10 3.27 -1.74 5.85
N LYS A 11 3.67 -2.65 6.74
CA LYS A 11 3.47 -2.50 8.19
C LYS A 11 4.23 -1.29 8.74
N LYS A 12 5.47 -1.05 8.31
CA LYS A 12 6.26 0.12 8.73
C LYS A 12 5.61 1.43 8.30
N LEU A 13 5.12 1.53 7.05
CA LEU A 13 4.44 2.72 6.56
C LEU A 13 3.11 2.98 7.28
N ARG A 14 2.33 1.91 7.52
CA ARG A 14 1.12 1.99 8.34
C ARG A 14 1.41 2.62 9.70
N VAL A 15 2.43 2.11 10.41
CA VAL A 15 2.80 2.61 11.75
C VAL A 15 3.35 4.03 11.69
N ALA A 16 4.25 4.32 10.74
CA ALA A 16 4.86 5.63 10.59
C ALA A 16 3.83 6.74 10.35
N HIS A 17 2.79 6.45 9.57
CA HIS A 17 1.69 7.38 9.28
C HIS A 17 0.48 7.23 10.21
N LYS A 18 0.55 6.37 11.24
CA LYS A 18 -0.54 6.09 12.19
C LYS A 18 -1.87 5.70 11.50
N LEU A 19 -1.77 4.97 10.39
CA LEU A 19 -2.93 4.57 9.60
C LEU A 19 -3.68 3.41 10.27
N ARG A 20 -5.00 3.53 10.29
CA ARG A 20 -5.93 2.44 10.60
C ARG A 20 -6.27 1.69 9.33
N ASP A 21 -6.85 0.51 9.46
CA ASP A 21 -7.24 -0.31 8.30
C ASP A 21 -8.24 0.43 7.39
N THR A 22 -9.13 1.25 7.96
CA THR A 22 -10.05 2.10 7.18
C THR A 22 -9.32 3.12 6.33
N ASP A 23 -8.28 3.74 6.89
CA ASP A 23 -7.50 4.76 6.20
C ASP A 23 -6.73 4.12 5.03
N ILE A 24 -6.19 2.91 5.22
CA ILE A 24 -5.53 2.14 4.14
C ILE A 24 -6.51 1.76 3.04
N ILE A 25 -7.75 1.37 3.38
CA ILE A 25 -8.79 1.05 2.39
C ILE A 25 -9.12 2.28 1.55
N GLU A 26 -9.31 3.44 2.19
CA GLU A 26 -9.57 4.71 1.50
C GLU A 26 -8.40 5.13 0.61
N ILE A 27 -7.16 4.97 1.10
CA ILE A 27 -5.93 5.26 0.34
C ILE A 27 -5.83 4.39 -0.91
N CYS A 28 -6.08 3.09 -0.81
CA CYS A 28 -6.07 2.18 -1.96
C CYS A 28 -7.19 2.53 -2.97
N ALA A 29 -8.35 2.98 -2.49
CA ALA A 29 -9.46 3.39 -3.34
C ALA A 29 -9.14 4.63 -4.21
N LEU A 30 -8.17 5.47 -3.82
CA LEU A 30 -7.72 6.62 -4.63
C LEU A 30 -7.11 6.22 -5.98
N VAL A 31 -6.71 4.96 -6.14
CA VAL A 31 -6.17 4.40 -7.39
C VAL A 31 -7.03 3.25 -7.93
N ASP A 32 -8.33 3.26 -7.59
CA ASP A 32 -9.30 2.23 -7.97
C ASP A 32 -8.93 0.81 -7.50
N PHE A 33 -8.06 0.69 -6.50
CA PHE A 33 -7.63 -0.58 -5.94
C PHE A 33 -8.47 -0.92 -4.71
N LYS A 34 -9.25 -2.00 -4.79
CA LYS A 34 -10.08 -2.46 -3.68
C LYS A 34 -9.30 -3.42 -2.80
N VAL A 35 -9.28 -3.14 -1.50
CA VAL A 35 -8.73 -4.03 -0.48
C VAL A 35 -9.72 -4.12 0.67
N THR A 36 -9.79 -5.27 1.33
CA THR A 36 -10.69 -5.53 2.44
C THR A 36 -9.96 -5.54 3.77
N LYS A 37 -10.69 -5.34 4.88
CA LYS A 37 -10.12 -5.49 6.23
C LYS A 37 -9.55 -6.89 6.47
N GLY A 38 -10.16 -7.92 5.87
CA GLY A 38 -9.69 -9.31 5.99
C GLY A 38 -8.31 -9.51 5.36
N GLU A 39 -8.10 -9.00 4.14
CA GLU A 39 -6.81 -9.04 3.44
C GLU A 39 -5.74 -8.25 4.19
N LEU A 40 -6.05 -7.03 4.65
CA LEU A 40 -5.14 -6.24 5.49
C LEU A 40 -4.75 -7.00 6.76
N GLY A 41 -5.73 -7.61 7.42
CA GLY A 41 -5.49 -8.46 8.58
C GLY A 41 -4.60 -9.67 8.28
N ALA A 42 -4.63 -10.22 7.06
CA ALA A 42 -3.73 -11.31 6.64
C ALA A 42 -2.30 -10.81 6.40
N PHE A 43 -2.13 -9.64 5.77
CA PHE A 43 -0.81 -9.05 5.49
C PHE A 43 -0.04 -8.63 6.74
N PHE A 44 -0.73 -8.21 7.81
CA PHE A 44 -0.08 -7.69 9.02
C PHE A 44 0.13 -8.74 10.13
N ARG A 45 -0.30 -9.99 9.91
CA ARG A 45 -0.05 -11.12 10.81
C ARG A 45 1.44 -11.47 10.85
N ASN A 46 1.82 -12.22 11.88
CA ASN A 46 3.13 -12.87 11.92
C ASN A 46 3.20 -13.92 10.80
N GLU A 47 4.36 -14.09 10.18
CA GLU A 47 4.64 -15.06 9.11
C GLU A 47 4.30 -16.51 9.47
N GLU A 48 4.39 -16.86 10.76
CA GLU A 48 4.06 -18.20 11.26
C GLU A 48 2.54 -18.43 11.43
N HIS A 49 1.72 -17.38 11.27
CA HIS A 49 0.28 -17.49 11.50
C HIS A 49 -0.39 -18.26 10.34
N PRO A 50 -1.31 -19.21 10.59
CA PRO A 50 -1.99 -20.00 9.54
C PRO A 50 -2.90 -19.21 8.58
N LYS A 51 -3.00 -17.89 8.77
CA LYS A 51 -3.78 -16.95 7.95
C LYS A 51 -2.92 -15.78 7.48
N TYR A 52 -1.60 -15.89 7.66
CA TYR A 52 -0.65 -14.97 7.08
C TYR A 52 -0.73 -15.07 5.56
N MET A 53 -0.60 -13.92 4.91
CA MET A 53 -0.51 -13.84 3.46
C MET A 53 0.62 -12.88 3.12
N GLU A 54 1.45 -13.27 2.16
CA GLU A 54 2.45 -12.38 1.60
C GLU A 54 1.79 -11.23 0.83
N CYS A 55 2.27 -10.02 1.07
CA CYS A 55 1.86 -8.83 0.35
C CYS A 55 2.60 -8.82 -1.00
N GLY A 56 1.87 -9.01 -2.09
CA GLY A 56 2.45 -8.94 -3.43
C GLY A 56 2.86 -7.52 -3.84
N ASP A 57 3.80 -7.40 -4.77
CA ASP A 57 4.30 -6.12 -5.28
C ASP A 57 3.17 -5.22 -5.82
N GLN A 58 2.16 -5.83 -6.44
CA GLN A 58 0.99 -5.10 -6.96
C GLN A 58 0.23 -4.36 -5.86
N ILE A 59 0.06 -5.00 -4.70
CA ILE A 59 -0.66 -4.43 -3.56
C ILE A 59 0.15 -3.28 -2.98
N LEU A 60 1.43 -3.51 -2.71
CA LEU A 60 2.30 -2.49 -2.16
C LEU A 60 2.43 -1.28 -3.09
N ARG A 61 2.59 -1.51 -4.40
CA ARG A 61 2.65 -0.44 -5.41
C ARG A 61 1.37 0.40 -5.42
N ASN A 62 0.19 -0.23 -5.42
CA ASN A 62 -1.08 0.50 -5.42
C ASN A 62 -1.26 1.30 -4.12
N PHE A 63 -0.92 0.70 -2.97
CA PHE A 63 -0.92 1.42 -1.70
C PHE A 63 0.03 2.62 -1.73
N LEU A 64 1.25 2.48 -2.25
CA LEU A 64 2.22 3.59 -2.36
C LEU A 64 1.72 4.70 -3.28
N ASN A 65 1.13 4.36 -4.43
CA ASN A 65 0.53 5.35 -5.33
C ASN A 65 -0.64 6.08 -4.65
N GLY A 66 -1.52 5.35 -3.98
CA GLY A 66 -2.59 5.95 -3.18
C GLY A 66 -2.05 6.84 -2.07
N LEU A 67 -0.98 6.41 -1.38
CA LEU A 67 -0.36 7.15 -0.29
C LEU A 67 0.27 8.45 -0.78
N ILE A 68 0.88 8.44 -1.97
CA ILE A 68 1.37 9.65 -2.63
C ILE A 68 0.21 10.62 -2.87
N ILE A 69 -0.92 10.15 -3.42
CA ILE A 69 -2.10 10.99 -3.65
C ILE A 69 -2.64 11.54 -2.32
N HIS A 70 -2.72 10.71 -1.29
CA HIS A 70 -3.20 11.09 0.04
C HIS A 70 -2.32 12.17 0.70
N LEU A 71 -0.99 12.06 0.59
CA LEU A 71 -0.06 12.96 1.27
C LEU A 71 0.30 14.21 0.44
N ARG A 72 0.28 14.13 -0.90
CA ARG A 72 0.80 15.18 -1.79
C ARG A 72 -0.23 15.69 -2.80
N GLY A 73 -1.41 15.08 -2.87
CA GLY A 73 -2.39 15.33 -3.93
C GLY A 73 -2.10 14.54 -5.20
N PRO A 74 -3.04 14.53 -6.17
CA PRO A 74 -2.88 13.83 -7.44
C PRO A 74 -1.68 14.40 -8.22
N MET A 75 -0.99 13.54 -8.97
CA MET A 75 0.06 14.02 -9.87
C MET A 75 -0.55 15.02 -10.87
N PRO A 76 0.08 16.18 -11.07
CA PRO A 76 -0.35 17.09 -12.12
C PRO A 76 -0.27 16.38 -13.47
N GLU A 77 -1.20 16.72 -14.37
CA GLU A 77 -1.24 16.13 -15.71
C GLU A 77 0.14 16.23 -16.37
N LYS A 78 0.66 15.09 -16.85
CA LYS A 78 1.89 15.09 -17.64
C LYS A 78 1.62 15.89 -18.90
N LYS A 79 2.13 17.14 -18.95
CA LYS A 79 2.24 17.86 -20.21
C LYS A 79 3.00 16.95 -21.19
N PRO A 80 2.50 16.76 -22.42
CA PRO A 80 3.17 15.90 -23.38
C PRO A 80 4.62 16.39 -23.54
N GLN A 81 5.57 15.51 -23.22
CA GLN A 81 6.98 15.81 -23.40
C GLN A 81 7.22 15.87 -24.91
N PRO A 82 7.86 16.93 -25.45
CA PRO A 82 8.14 16.98 -26.87
C PRO A 82 8.96 15.74 -27.24
N LYS A 83 8.44 14.95 -28.19
CA LYS A 83 9.19 13.84 -28.77
C LYS A 83 10.47 14.44 -29.36
N LYS A 84 11.63 14.01 -28.86
CA LYS A 84 12.93 14.26 -29.50
C LYS A 84 13.02 13.49 -30.81
#